data_AF-A0A7I4YZA2-F1
#
_entry.id   AF-A0A7I4YZA2-F1
#
_cell.length_a   1.000
_cell.length_b   1.000
_cell.length_c   1.000
_cell.angle_alpha   90.00
_cell.angle_beta   90.00
_cell.angle_gamma   90.00
#
_symmetry.space_group_name_H-M   'P 1'
#
loop_
_entity.id
_entity.type
_entity.pdbx_description
1 polymer ?
#
loop_
_entity_poly.entity_id
_entity_poly.type
_entity_poly.pdbx_seq_one_letter_code
_entity_poly.pdbx_strand_id
1 'polypeptide(L)'
;MRRLMLSIFIFALIGSSDALQCNIMNTIQGVVSQTCPAHITSCMKFVCKMRGYEQIFKGCNDPANPPVACQTLQANCQAQGGTGQCYTCNYEFCNSSASITMLSSFIAATTYLFL
;
A
#
# COMPACT_ATOMS: atom_id res chain seq x y z
N MET A 1 -51.47 23.94 16.08
CA MET A 1 -50.36 24.69 15.45
C MET A 1 -49.32 25.09 16.50
N ARG A 2 -48.20 24.34 16.61
CA ARG A 2 -46.89 24.79 17.14
C ARG A 2 -45.91 23.62 16.91
N ARG A 3 -45.39 23.51 15.70
CA ARG A 3 -43.99 23.88 15.34
C ARG A 3 -43.00 23.04 16.17
N LEU A 4 -42.59 21.89 15.64
CA LEU A 4 -41.29 21.71 14.96
C LEU A 4 -40.13 22.15 15.86
N MET A 5 -39.41 21.18 16.44
CA MET A 5 -37.96 21.25 16.64
C MET A 5 -37.45 19.81 16.84
N LEU A 6 -37.31 19.19 15.69
CA LEU A 6 -36.59 17.96 15.43
C LEU A 6 -35.09 18.27 15.66
N SER A 7 -34.61 18.19 16.90
CA SER A 7 -33.19 18.42 17.21
C SER A 7 -32.38 17.17 16.91
N ILE A 8 -32.16 16.95 15.61
CA ILE A 8 -31.18 16.03 15.06
C ILE A 8 -29.79 16.51 15.51
N PHE A 9 -29.27 15.92 16.59
CA PHE A 9 -27.87 16.04 16.97
C PHE A 9 -27.05 15.03 16.15
N ILE A 10 -26.99 15.23 14.83
CA ILE A 10 -25.95 14.61 13.99
C ILE A 10 -24.75 15.54 14.13
N PHE A 11 -24.00 15.36 15.22
CA PHE A 11 -22.65 15.91 15.28
C PHE A 11 -21.82 15.13 14.27
N ALA A 12 -21.37 15.89 13.27
CA ALA A 12 -20.61 15.40 12.14
C ALA A 12 -19.40 14.59 12.62
N LEU A 13 -19.39 13.29 12.33
CA LEU A 13 -18.16 12.52 12.18
C LEU A 13 -17.47 13.02 10.92
N ILE A 14 -16.88 14.22 11.00
CA ILE A 14 -15.87 14.65 10.03
C ILE A 14 -14.66 13.79 10.37
N GLY A 15 -14.63 12.57 9.85
CA GLY A 15 -13.41 11.78 9.79
C GLY A 15 -12.45 12.59 8.95
N SER A 16 -11.51 13.28 9.60
CA SER A 16 -10.30 13.76 8.95
C SER A 16 -9.62 12.51 8.39
N SER A 17 -9.82 12.24 7.11
CA SER A 17 -8.99 11.29 6.39
C SER A 17 -7.62 11.94 6.30
N ASP A 18 -6.81 11.75 7.35
CA ASP A 18 -5.42 12.16 7.37
C ASP A 18 -4.76 11.56 6.13
N ALA A 19 -4.26 12.43 5.26
CA ALA A 19 -3.68 12.00 4.01
C ALA A 19 -2.45 11.13 4.33
N LEU A 20 -2.52 9.85 3.97
CA LEU A 20 -1.52 8.85 4.31
C LEU A 20 -0.12 9.33 3.89
N GLN A 21 0.85 9.33 4.81
CA GLN A 21 2.23 9.64 4.49
C GLN A 21 3.05 8.37 4.27
N CYS A 22 3.74 8.29 3.14
CA CYS A 22 4.55 7.14 2.76
C CYS A 22 5.99 7.56 2.50
N ASN A 23 6.92 6.64 2.70
CA ASN A 23 8.29 6.86 2.24
C ASN A 23 8.37 6.70 0.73
N ILE A 24 9.07 7.60 0.07
CA ILE A 24 9.49 7.53 -1.33
C ILE A 24 11.00 7.34 -1.39
N MET A 25 11.47 6.57 -2.36
CA MET A 25 12.91 6.38 -2.57
C MET A 25 13.34 7.27 -3.72
N ASN A 26 14.16 8.28 -3.44
CA ASN A 26 14.81 9.09 -4.46
C ASN A 26 16.25 8.58 -4.64
N THR A 27 16.62 8.26 -5.88
CA THR A 27 17.93 7.68 -6.23
C THR A 27 19.11 8.61 -5.91
N ILE A 28 18.88 9.88 -5.58
CA ILE A 28 19.94 10.88 -5.37
C ILE A 28 20.14 11.26 -3.88
N GLN A 29 19.09 11.18 -3.03
CA GLN A 29 19.16 11.72 -1.64
C GLN A 29 18.57 10.81 -0.54
N GLY A 30 18.36 9.53 -0.80
CA GLY A 30 17.87 8.59 0.21
C GLY A 30 16.35 8.56 0.32
N VAL A 31 15.85 8.14 1.50
CA VAL A 31 14.42 7.95 1.75
C VAL A 31 13.80 9.25 2.25
N VAL A 32 12.85 9.80 1.48
CA VAL A 32 12.10 11.02 1.82
C VAL A 32 10.64 10.63 2.04
N SER A 33 9.87 11.36 2.83
CA SER A 33 8.43 11.13 2.96
C SER A 33 7.62 12.00 2.00
N GLN A 34 6.50 11.46 1.51
CA GLN A 34 5.53 12.17 0.69
C GLN A 34 4.10 11.87 1.18
N THR A 35 3.25 12.90 1.17
CA THR A 35 1.80 12.77 1.39
C THR A 35 1.13 12.18 0.14
N CYS A 36 0.40 11.08 0.32
CA CYS A 36 -0.34 10.43 -0.76
C CYS A 36 -1.64 11.18 -1.10
N PRO A 37 -2.14 11.03 -2.34
CA PRO A 37 -3.46 11.52 -2.71
C PRO A 37 -4.54 10.91 -1.80
N ALA A 38 -5.64 11.64 -1.56
CA ALA A 38 -6.67 11.25 -0.60
C ALA A 38 -7.36 9.88 -0.88
N HIS A 39 -7.34 9.42 -2.14
CA HIS A 39 -7.90 8.13 -2.53
C HIS A 39 -6.93 6.96 -2.33
N ILE A 40 -5.68 7.24 -1.97
CA ILE A 40 -4.64 6.23 -1.77
C ILE A 40 -4.49 5.92 -0.28
N THR A 41 -4.89 4.71 0.08
CA THR A 41 -4.92 4.23 1.46
C THR A 41 -3.79 3.26 1.78
N SER A 42 -2.80 3.11 0.88
CA SER A 42 -1.69 2.19 1.09
C SER A 42 -0.35 2.72 0.57
N CYS A 43 0.70 2.53 1.36
CA CYS A 43 2.08 2.66 0.93
C CYS A 43 2.54 1.34 0.29
N MET A 44 3.48 1.42 -0.64
CA MET A 44 4.19 0.27 -1.18
C MET A 44 5.69 0.36 -0.99
N LYS A 45 6.28 -0.84 -0.91
CA LYS A 45 7.68 -1.12 -1.16
C LYS A 45 7.74 -2.23 -2.20
N PHE A 46 8.24 -1.92 -3.38
CA PHE A 46 8.50 -2.89 -4.42
C PHE A 46 9.99 -3.27 -4.44
N VAL A 47 10.27 -4.55 -4.57
CA VAL A 47 11.62 -5.10 -4.65
C VAL A 47 11.73 -5.91 -5.94
N CYS A 48 12.57 -5.46 -6.87
CA CYS A 48 12.90 -6.19 -8.08
C CYS A 48 14.31 -6.80 -7.94
N LYS A 49 14.36 -8.14 -7.87
CA LYS A 49 15.61 -8.89 -7.85
C LYS A 49 16.00 -9.27 -9.26
N MET A 50 17.13 -8.76 -9.74
CA MET A 50 17.74 -9.12 -11.02
C MET A 50 19.09 -9.79 -10.78
N ARG A 51 19.66 -10.42 -11.83
CA ARG A 51 20.94 -11.14 -11.69
C ARG A 51 22.05 -10.15 -11.32
N GLY A 52 22.49 -10.21 -10.05
CA GLY A 52 23.60 -9.41 -9.53
C GLY A 52 23.21 -8.07 -8.90
N TYR A 53 21.94 -7.68 -8.88
CA TYR A 53 21.49 -6.45 -8.21
C TYR A 53 20.01 -6.47 -7.80
N GLU A 54 19.69 -5.70 -6.77
CA GLU A 54 18.32 -5.48 -6.29
C GLU A 54 17.94 -4.01 -6.46
N GLN A 55 16.79 -3.77 -7.10
CA GLN A 55 16.19 -2.44 -7.18
C GLN A 55 15.01 -2.37 -6.22
N ILE A 56 15.01 -1.33 -5.38
CA ILE A 56 13.92 -1.07 -4.45
C ILE A 56 13.18 0.18 -4.94
N PHE A 57 11.85 0.14 -4.93
CA PHE A 57 11.01 1.30 -5.18
C PHE A 57 10.08 1.46 -3.99
N LYS A 58 9.84 2.70 -3.56
CA LYS A 58 8.93 3.00 -2.46
C LYS A 58 8.03 4.16 -2.87
N GLY A 59 6.79 4.13 -2.42
CA GLY A 59 5.89 5.27 -2.58
C GLY A 59 4.46 4.96 -2.19
N CYS A 60 3.54 5.79 -2.66
CA CYS A 60 2.10 5.57 -2.56
C CYS A 60 1.70 4.50 -3.58
N ASN A 61 0.98 3.46 -3.16
CA ASN A 61 0.48 2.44 -4.07
C ASN A 61 -0.75 2.98 -4.80
N ASP A 62 -0.55 3.50 -6.01
CA ASP A 62 -1.60 4.07 -6.84
C ASP A 62 -1.79 3.25 -8.12
N PRO A 63 -2.86 2.44 -8.22
CA PRO A 63 -3.17 1.66 -9.41
C PRO A 63 -3.42 2.52 -10.67
N ALA A 64 -3.82 3.78 -10.52
CA ALA A 64 -4.04 4.70 -11.63
C ALA A 64 -2.75 5.40 -12.09
N ASN A 65 -1.65 5.26 -11.35
CA ASN A 65 -0.34 5.84 -11.66
C ASN A 65 0.70 4.71 -11.91
N PRO A 66 0.88 4.27 -13.16
CA PRO A 66 1.69 3.09 -13.50
C PRO A 66 3.12 3.05 -12.94
N PRO A 67 3.86 4.17 -12.85
CA PRO A 67 5.17 4.23 -12.19
C PRO A 67 5.22 3.76 -10.72
N VAL A 68 4.10 3.83 -10.00
CA VAL A 68 4.01 3.47 -8.58
C VAL A 68 2.98 2.35 -8.31
N ALA A 69 2.39 1.81 -9.36
CA ALA A 69 1.49 0.68 -9.29
C ALA A 69 2.28 -0.64 -9.17
N CYS A 70 2.04 -1.41 -8.10
CA CYS A 70 2.69 -2.70 -7.88
C CYS A 70 2.61 -3.65 -9.09
N GLN A 71 1.44 -3.73 -9.73
CA GLN A 71 1.22 -4.63 -10.88
C GLN A 71 2.12 -4.27 -12.06
N THR A 72 2.22 -2.99 -12.39
CA THR A 72 3.07 -2.48 -13.47
C THR A 72 4.54 -2.69 -13.15
N LEU A 73 4.96 -2.38 -11.91
CA LEU A 73 6.33 -2.59 -11.46
C LEU A 73 6.72 -4.07 -11.52
N GLN A 74 5.82 -4.97 -11.14
CA GLN A 74 6.03 -6.41 -11.23
C GLN A 74 6.18 -6.88 -12.68
N ALA A 75 5.30 -6.44 -13.58
CA ALA A 75 5.39 -6.74 -15.00
C ALA A 75 6.71 -6.25 -15.61
N ASN A 76 7.12 -5.02 -15.29
CA ASN A 76 8.40 -4.45 -15.75
C ASN A 76 9.61 -5.23 -15.25
N CYS A 77 9.61 -5.62 -13.97
CA CYS A 77 10.68 -6.42 -13.39
C CYS A 77 10.78 -7.80 -14.07
N GLN A 78 9.64 -8.46 -14.31
CA GLN A 78 9.58 -9.74 -14.99
C GLN A 78 10.03 -9.63 -16.46
N ALA A 79 9.67 -8.55 -17.15
CA ALA A 79 10.11 -8.28 -18.52
C ALA A 79 11.64 -8.11 -18.62
N GLN A 80 12.30 -7.69 -17.55
CA GLN A 80 13.77 -7.60 -17.45
C GLN A 80 14.43 -8.92 -16.99
N GLY A 81 13.66 -10.01 -16.85
CA GLY A 81 14.15 -11.30 -16.36
C GLY A 81 14.38 -11.34 -14.84
N GLY A 82 13.80 -10.39 -14.11
CA GLY A 82 13.86 -10.32 -12.65
C GLY A 82 12.66 -10.97 -11.95
N THR A 83 12.76 -11.08 -10.62
CA THR A 83 11.64 -11.48 -9.74
C THR A 83 11.21 -10.29 -8.90
N GLY A 84 9.99 -9.80 -9.15
CA GLY A 84 9.39 -8.68 -8.42
C GLY A 84 8.56 -9.15 -7.23
N GLN A 85 8.61 -8.40 -6.13
CA GLN A 85 7.76 -8.57 -4.94
C GLN A 85 7.27 -7.20 -4.48
N CYS A 86 5.96 -7.04 -4.29
CA CYS A 86 5.39 -5.81 -3.76
C CYS A 86 4.83 -6.03 -2.35
N TYR A 87 5.25 -5.18 -1.41
CA TYR A 87 4.78 -5.16 -0.04
C TYR A 87 3.95 -3.91 0.17
N THR A 88 2.70 -4.07 0.61
CA THR A 88 1.79 -2.94 0.87
C THR A 88 1.40 -2.87 2.33
N CYS A 89 1.18 -1.67 2.83
CA CYS A 89 0.78 -1.42 4.21
C CYS A 89 0.00 -0.10 4.32
N ASN A 90 -0.81 0.06 5.37
CA ASN A 90 -1.88 1.09 5.43
C ASN A 90 -1.73 2.06 6.63
N TYR A 91 -0.51 2.26 7.10
CA TYR A 91 -0.19 3.20 8.18
C TYR A 91 1.00 4.08 7.80
N GLU A 92 1.17 5.21 8.48
CA GLU A 92 2.19 6.19 8.13
C GLU A 92 3.59 5.58 8.14
N PHE A 93 4.38 5.88 7.10
CA PHE A 93 5.77 5.46 6.92
C PHE A 93 6.01 3.94 7.02
N CYS A 94 4.97 3.12 6.89
CA CYS A 94 5.02 1.67 7.10
C CYS A 94 5.99 0.95 6.16
N ASN A 95 6.22 1.52 4.98
CA ASN A 95 7.15 1.02 3.96
C ASN A 95 8.62 1.36 4.26
N SER A 96 8.93 1.77 5.50
CA SER A 96 10.30 1.98 5.98
C SER A 96 11.07 0.67 6.11
N SER A 97 10.38 -0.43 6.46
CA SER A 97 10.99 -1.71 6.81
C SER A 97 11.85 -2.35 5.70
N ALA A 98 12.96 -2.94 6.13
CA ALA A 98 13.77 -3.85 5.33
C ALA A 98 13.05 -5.20 5.19
N SER A 99 12.13 -5.30 4.22
CA SER A 99 11.64 -6.56 3.63
C SER A 99 11.34 -7.66 4.66
N ILE A 100 10.24 -7.51 5.41
CA ILE A 100 9.74 -8.63 6.19
C ILE A 100 8.94 -9.50 5.24
N THR A 101 9.53 -10.62 4.85
CA THR A 101 8.92 -11.71 4.08
C THR A 101 7.54 -12.03 4.67
N MET A 102 6.48 -11.82 3.90
CA MET A 102 5.10 -12.16 4.31
C MET A 102 5.03 -13.67 4.60
N LEU A 103 4.75 -14.03 5.86
CA LEU A 103 4.19 -15.33 6.21
C LEU A 103 2.79 -15.42 5.59
N SER A 104 2.67 -16.17 4.50
CA SER A 104 1.39 -16.54 3.91
C SER A 104 0.71 -17.57 4.81
N SER A 105 -0.35 -17.15 5.49
CA SER A 105 -1.24 -18.01 6.25
C SER A 105 -2.03 -18.92 5.29
N PHE A 106 -1.51 -20.09 4.97
CA PHE A 106 -2.30 -21.15 4.35
C PHE A 106 -3.24 -21.75 5.40
N ILE A 107 -4.44 -21.20 5.55
CA ILE A 107 -5.53 -21.96 6.18
C ILE A 107 -6.08 -22.86 5.08
N ALA A 108 -5.47 -24.03 4.94
CA ALA A 108 -6.06 -25.14 4.21
C ALA A 108 -7.36 -25.51 4.94
N ALA A 109 -8.50 -25.09 4.39
CA ALA A 109 -9.79 -25.66 4.72
C ALA A 109 -9.79 -27.11 4.21
N THR A 110 -9.29 -28.04 5.03
CA THR A 110 -9.56 -29.45 4.84
C THR A 110 -11.03 -29.67 5.18
N THR A 111 -11.82 -29.70 4.12
CA THR A 111 -13.08 -30.41 4.01
C THR A 111 -13.01 -31.74 4.77
N TYR A 112 -13.68 -31.81 5.92
CA TYR A 112 -14.10 -33.07 6.50
C TYR A 112 -15.20 -33.66 5.61
N LEU A 113 -14.79 -34.23 4.48
CA LEU A 113 -15.48 -35.34 3.86
C LEU A 113 -15.08 -36.58 4.67
N PHE A 114 -16.06 -37.36 5.12
CA PHE A 114 -15.99 -38.51 6.05
C PHE A 114 -16.18 -38.18 7.54
N LEU A 115 -17.44 -37.99 7.94
CA LEU A 115 -18.14 -38.88 8.87
C LEU A 115 -19.65 -38.76 8.67
#